data_AF-A0A3D5HRW3-F1
#
_entry.id   AF-A0A3D5HRW3-F1
#
_cell.length_a   1.000
_cell.length_b   1.000
_cell.length_c   1.000
_cell.angle_alpha   90.00
_cell.angle_beta   90.00
_cell.angle_gamma   90.00
#
_symmetry.space_group_name_H-M   'P 1'
#
loop_
_entity.id
_entity.type
_entity.pdbx_description
1 polymer ?
#
loop_
_entity_poly.entity_id
_entity_poly.type
_entity_poly.pdbx_seq_one_letter_code
_entity_poly.pdbx_strand_id
1 'polypeptide(L)'
;MLTDGAAAGMRTTFREYDPESLTRTDHRKYNIDFNNKVQEVERKLVTKHLVSEYSKMGINTICFYLTETTRDINDAIYQMNDFGYVDYEVADEQRKVIRQAYRTDKLKLYKNMCGYNQYFLLKAGNKDLDTSVESLEIDSNASKAQIKKAFSKYSSSKKLNRSLATKFAQAIA
;
A
#
# COMPACT_ATOMS: atom_id res chain seq x y z
N MET A 1 5.94 12.70 4.50
CA MET A 1 6.28 11.60 5.42
C MET A 1 6.09 10.30 4.65
N LEU A 2 7.17 9.61 4.29
CA LEU A 2 7.10 8.29 3.63
C LEU A 2 6.95 7.24 4.72
N THR A 3 5.73 6.83 5.00
CA THR A 3 5.44 5.64 5.81
C THR A 3 5.11 4.52 4.82
N ASP A 4 5.59 3.31 5.04
CA ASP A 4 5.31 2.14 4.18
C ASP A 4 3.85 1.63 4.33
N GLY A 5 3.01 2.38 5.06
CA GLY A 5 1.58 2.14 5.27
C GLY A 5 1.23 0.83 5.99
N ALA A 6 2.21 -0.04 6.23
CA ALA A 6 2.02 -1.42 6.69
C ALA A 6 2.73 -1.69 8.02
N ALA A 7 3.85 -1.01 8.29
CA ALA A 7 4.68 -1.30 9.45
C ALA A 7 4.46 -0.27 10.56
N ALA A 8 3.54 -0.60 11.46
CA ALA A 8 3.71 -0.56 12.91
C ALA A 8 2.32 -0.42 13.55
N GLY A 9 1.82 -1.50 14.13
CA GLY A 9 0.89 -1.33 15.25
C GLY A 9 1.64 -0.56 16.32
N MET A 10 1.29 0.71 16.53
CA MET A 10 1.87 1.54 17.58
C MET A 10 1.74 0.77 18.91
N ARG A 11 2.86 0.31 19.46
CA ARG A 11 2.90 -0.34 20.77
C ARG A 11 3.02 0.77 21.80
N THR A 12 1.93 1.06 22.48
CA THR A 12 1.94 2.00 23.61
C THR A 12 2.42 1.26 24.85
N THR A 13 3.45 1.78 25.51
CA THR A 13 3.92 1.31 26.82
C THR A 13 3.28 2.19 27.89
N PHE A 14 1.97 2.13 28.06
CA PHE A 14 1.34 2.71 29.25
C PHE A 14 0.29 1.75 29.77
N ARG A 15 0.65 1.10 30.89
CA ARG A 15 -0.25 0.39 31.79
C ARG A 15 -0.19 1.09 33.15
N GLU A 16 -0.20 2.42 33.15
CA GLU A 16 -0.45 3.17 34.38
C GLU A 16 -1.94 3.41 34.47
N TYR A 17 -2.54 2.79 35.49
CA TYR A 17 -3.89 3.05 35.94
C TYR A 17 -3.90 4.49 36.43
N ASP A 18 -4.51 5.39 35.67
CA ASP A 18 -4.84 6.73 36.15
C ASP A 18 -6.13 6.62 36.99
N PRO A 19 -6.06 6.73 38.32
CA PRO A 19 -7.22 6.57 39.20
C PRO A 19 -8.24 7.71 39.06
N GLU A 20 -7.88 8.83 38.44
CA GLU A 20 -8.78 9.96 38.16
C GLU A 20 -9.36 9.92 36.74
N SER A 21 -8.92 8.96 35.92
CA SER A 21 -9.43 8.75 34.58
C SER A 21 -10.89 8.31 34.62
N LEU A 22 -11.80 9.20 34.21
CA LEU A 22 -13.23 8.92 34.03
C LEU A 22 -13.52 7.95 32.86
N THR A 23 -12.49 7.39 32.21
CA THR A 23 -12.64 6.52 31.04
C THR A 23 -12.05 5.13 31.32
N ARG A 24 -12.92 4.12 31.34
CA ARG A 24 -12.53 2.71 31.34
C ARG A 24 -11.59 2.44 30.16
N THR A 25 -10.33 2.11 30.43
CA THR A 25 -9.31 1.90 29.39
C THR A 25 -9.66 0.67 28.56
N ASP A 26 -10.23 0.86 27.37
CA ASP A 26 -10.40 -0.20 26.39
C ASP A 26 -9.09 -0.40 25.63
N HIS A 27 -8.45 -1.57 25.83
CA HIS A 27 -7.23 -1.99 25.11
C HIS A 27 -7.33 -1.92 23.58
N ARG A 28 -8.55 -1.80 23.03
CA ARG A 28 -8.81 -1.66 21.59
C ARG A 28 -8.82 -0.22 21.11
N LYS A 29 -8.70 0.76 22.00
CA LYS A 29 -8.82 2.18 21.68
C LYS A 29 -7.63 2.98 22.22
N TYR A 30 -7.33 4.08 21.54
CA TYR A 30 -6.35 5.07 21.94
C TYR A 30 -6.99 6.44 21.97
N ASN A 31 -6.67 7.22 23.01
CA ASN A 31 -6.90 8.65 23.01
C ASN A 31 -5.68 9.30 22.34
N ILE A 32 -5.91 9.98 21.22
CA ILE A 32 -4.88 10.66 20.45
C ILE A 32 -5.16 12.14 20.54
N ASP A 33 -4.20 12.91 21.04
CA ASP A 33 -4.22 14.35 20.84
C ASP A 33 -3.70 14.67 19.44
N PHE A 34 -4.56 15.25 18.61
CA PHE A 34 -4.19 15.80 17.33
C PHE A 34 -4.68 17.24 17.25
N ASN A 35 -3.76 18.19 17.09
CA ASN A 35 -4.06 19.62 17.00
C ASN A 35 -4.85 20.16 18.21
N ASN A 36 -4.40 19.82 19.42
CA ASN A 36 -5.03 20.18 20.70
C ASN A 36 -6.47 19.68 20.84
N LYS A 37 -6.81 18.60 20.13
CA LYS A 37 -8.09 17.91 20.22
C LYS A 37 -7.82 16.45 20.51
N VAL A 38 -8.22 16.01 21.69
CA VAL A 38 -8.16 14.60 22.08
C VAL A 38 -9.33 13.88 21.43
N GLN A 39 -9.03 12.89 20.59
CA GLN A 39 -10.02 12.02 19.98
C GLN A 39 -9.75 10.56 20.34
N GLU A 40 -10.79 9.86 20.79
CA GLU A 40 -10.75 8.41 20.97
C GLU A 40 -10.85 7.74 19.59
N VAL A 41 -9.90 6.86 19.29
CA VAL A 41 -9.82 6.14 18.01
C VAL A 41 -9.54 4.66 18.27
N GLU A 42 -10.19 3.78 17.52
CA GLU A 42 -9.82 2.36 17.56
C GLU A 42 -8.35 2.18 17.15
N ARG A 43 -7.62 1.35 17.89
CA ARG A 43 -6.19 1.06 17.70
C ARG A 43 -5.83 0.72 16.25
N LYS A 44 -6.70 -0.01 15.55
CA LYS A 44 -6.50 -0.41 14.14
C LYS A 44 -6.76 0.72 13.14
N LEU A 45 -7.46 1.78 13.54
CA LEU A 45 -7.86 2.90 12.68
C LEU A 45 -7.00 4.15 12.87
N VAL A 46 -6.05 4.14 13.80
CA VAL A 46 -5.20 5.29 14.12
C VAL A 46 -4.51 5.89 12.90
N THR A 47 -3.84 5.07 12.09
CA THR A 47 -3.17 5.54 10.87
C THR A 47 -4.16 6.19 9.91
N LYS A 48 -5.31 5.55 9.67
CA LYS A 48 -6.37 6.14 8.82
C LYS A 48 -6.81 7.49 9.37
N HIS A 49 -7.04 7.59 10.68
CA HIS A 49 -7.48 8.82 11.31
C HIS A 49 -6.45 9.94 11.12
N LEU A 50 -5.20 9.71 11.52
CA LEU A 50 -4.12 10.69 11.41
C LEU A 50 -3.93 11.18 9.97
N VAL A 51 -3.84 10.26 9.01
CA VAL A 51 -3.63 10.57 7.60
C VAL A 51 -4.83 11.32 7.02
N SER A 52 -6.06 10.96 7.43
CA SER A 52 -7.27 11.69 7.03
C SER A 52 -7.28 13.11 7.58
N GLU A 53 -6.85 13.34 8.83
CA GLU A 53 -6.74 14.69 9.40
C GLU A 53 -5.70 15.53 8.65
N TYR A 54 -4.52 14.98 8.35
CA TYR A 54 -3.54 15.67 7.50
C TYR A 54 -4.11 15.99 6.11
N SER A 55 -4.88 15.08 5.52
CA SER A 55 -5.55 15.34 4.24
C SER A 55 -6.55 16.49 4.34
N LYS A 56 -7.33 16.59 5.43
CA LYS A 56 -8.24 17.72 5.68
C LYS A 56 -7.49 19.05 5.83
N MET A 57 -6.25 19.02 6.29
CA MET A 57 -5.36 20.20 6.35
C MET A 57 -4.76 20.58 4.99
N GLY A 58 -5.16 19.91 3.90
CA GLY A 58 -4.67 20.18 2.54
C GLY A 58 -3.36 19.46 2.19
N ILE A 59 -2.89 18.54 3.02
CA ILE A 59 -1.69 17.76 2.74
C ILE A 59 -2.05 16.56 1.85
N ASN A 60 -1.43 16.45 0.67
CA ASN A 60 -1.60 15.27 -0.18
C ASN A 60 -0.88 14.06 0.45
N THR A 61 -1.64 13.07 0.86
CA THR A 61 -1.14 11.87 1.54
C THR A 61 -1.07 10.68 0.59
N ILE A 62 0.13 10.10 0.47
CA ILE A 62 0.42 9.02 -0.47
C ILE A 62 0.98 7.82 0.31
N CYS A 63 0.38 6.65 0.11
CA CYS A 63 0.85 5.38 0.65
C CYS A 63 1.50 4.53 -0.45
N PHE A 64 2.65 3.93 -0.14
CA PHE A 64 3.26 2.86 -0.92
C PHE A 64 3.22 1.56 -0.12
N TYR A 65 2.21 0.75 -0.37
CA TYR A 65 2.09 -0.55 0.25
C TYR A 65 2.81 -1.60 -0.61
N LEU A 66 4.01 -1.96 -0.15
CA LEU A 66 4.87 -2.93 -0.81
C LEU A 66 4.47 -4.34 -0.39
N THR A 67 4.32 -5.21 -1.38
CA THR A 67 3.95 -6.62 -1.16
C THR A 67 4.99 -7.52 -1.80
N GLU A 68 5.70 -8.26 -0.97
CA GLU A 68 6.70 -9.23 -1.39
C GLU A 68 6.07 -10.61 -1.58
N THR A 69 5.15 -10.96 -0.69
CA THR A 69 4.51 -12.27 -0.63
C THR A 69 3.01 -12.20 -0.90
N THR A 70 2.42 -13.37 -1.14
CA THR A 70 0.95 -13.49 -1.24
C THR A 70 0.25 -13.14 0.08
N ARG A 71 0.93 -13.29 1.22
CA ARG A 71 0.39 -12.91 2.54
C ARG A 71 0.14 -11.41 2.60
N ASP A 72 1.11 -10.61 2.16
CA ASP A 72 1.03 -9.14 2.21
C ASP A 72 -0.14 -8.59 1.39
N ILE A 73 -0.47 -9.22 0.26
CA ILE A 73 -1.66 -8.86 -0.53
C ILE A 73 -2.94 -9.17 0.22
N ASN A 74 -3.00 -10.34 0.87
CA ASN A 74 -4.17 -10.68 1.66
C ASN A 74 -4.31 -9.70 2.83
N ASP A 75 -3.21 -9.34 3.49
CA ASP A 75 -3.19 -8.34 4.56
C ASP A 75 -3.65 -6.97 4.06
N ALA A 76 -3.21 -6.53 2.87
CA ALA A 76 -3.71 -5.31 2.23
C ALA A 76 -5.22 -5.37 2.00
N ILE A 77 -5.73 -6.49 1.46
CA ILE A 77 -7.18 -6.65 1.24
C ILE A 77 -7.95 -6.69 2.57
N TYR A 78 -7.40 -7.33 3.61
CA TYR A 78 -8.00 -7.31 4.94
C TYR A 78 -8.12 -5.89 5.48
N GLN A 79 -7.06 -5.09 5.36
CA GLN A 79 -7.11 -3.67 5.72
C GLN A 79 -8.18 -2.94 4.92
N MET A 80 -8.24 -3.15 3.60
CA MET A 80 -9.28 -2.54 2.73
C MET A 80 -10.70 -2.90 3.21
N ASN A 81 -10.96 -4.16 3.59
CA ASN A 81 -12.26 -4.58 4.13
C ASN A 81 -12.57 -3.87 5.45
N ASP A 82 -11.59 -3.82 6.36
CA ASP A 82 -11.72 -3.18 7.68
C ASP A 82 -12.05 -1.70 7.59
N PHE A 83 -11.70 -1.07 6.46
CA PHE A 83 -12.01 0.31 6.16
C PHE A 83 -13.27 0.50 5.28
N GLY A 84 -13.97 -0.58 4.93
CA GLY A 84 -15.24 -0.56 4.20
C GLY A 84 -15.11 -0.48 2.68
N TYR A 85 -13.94 -0.78 2.11
CA TYR A 85 -13.70 -0.67 0.65
C TYR A 85 -14.02 -1.94 -0.14
N VAL A 86 -14.20 -3.06 0.56
CA VAL A 86 -14.61 -4.31 -0.04
C VAL A 86 -15.95 -4.65 0.55
N ASP A 87 -16.90 -4.87 -0.34
CA ASP A 87 -18.26 -5.23 0.03
C ASP A 87 -18.27 -6.69 0.49
N TYR A 88 -18.77 -6.95 1.69
CA TYR A 88 -18.81 -8.29 2.27
C TYR A 88 -19.67 -9.26 1.45
N GLU A 89 -20.70 -8.79 0.75
CA GLU A 89 -21.57 -9.62 -0.07
C GLU A 89 -20.85 -10.18 -1.30
N VAL A 90 -19.88 -9.43 -1.83
CA VAL A 90 -19.11 -9.79 -3.03
C VAL A 90 -17.60 -9.87 -2.76
N ALA A 91 -17.21 -10.01 -1.49
CA ALA A 91 -15.83 -9.88 -1.06
C ALA A 91 -14.90 -10.87 -1.75
N ASP A 92 -15.36 -12.11 -1.98
CA ASP A 92 -14.52 -13.13 -2.60
C ASP A 92 -14.23 -12.83 -4.08
N GLU A 93 -15.23 -12.33 -4.82
CA GLU A 93 -15.04 -11.91 -6.22
C GLU A 93 -14.16 -10.67 -6.31
N GLN A 94 -14.39 -9.66 -5.46
CA GLN A 94 -13.54 -8.48 -5.40
C GLN A 94 -12.09 -8.83 -5.04
N ARG A 95 -11.89 -9.75 -4.08
CA ARG A 95 -10.57 -10.29 -3.73
C ARG A 95 -9.89 -10.96 -4.92
N LYS A 96 -10.60 -11.77 -5.71
CA LYS A 96 -10.07 -12.42 -6.92
C LYS A 96 -9.64 -11.38 -7.95
N VAL A 97 -10.48 -10.38 -8.20
CA VAL A 97 -10.17 -9.27 -9.13
C VAL A 97 -8.93 -8.51 -8.68
N ILE A 98 -8.84 -8.13 -7.40
CA ILE A 98 -7.68 -7.41 -6.86
C ILE A 98 -6.41 -8.25 -7.02
N ARG A 99 -6.45 -9.53 -6.65
CA ARG A 99 -5.29 -10.44 -6.78
C ARG A 99 -4.88 -10.63 -8.24
N GLN A 100 -5.84 -10.81 -9.15
CA GLN A 100 -5.56 -10.97 -10.58
C GLN A 100 -4.92 -9.70 -11.16
N ALA A 101 -5.53 -8.56 -10.88
CA ALA A 101 -5.04 -7.25 -11.30
C ALA A 101 -3.63 -6.98 -10.76
N TYR A 102 -3.37 -7.36 -9.52
CA TYR A 102 -2.05 -7.28 -8.91
C TYR A 102 -1.03 -8.24 -9.56
N ARG A 103 -1.40 -9.49 -9.89
CA ARG A 103 -0.47 -10.45 -10.54
C ARG A 103 -0.09 -10.00 -11.96
N THR A 104 -1.03 -9.40 -12.68
CA THR A 104 -0.83 -9.00 -14.08
C THR A 104 -0.16 -7.63 -14.18
N ASP A 105 -0.72 -6.62 -13.51
CA ASP A 105 -0.26 -5.23 -13.64
C ASP A 105 0.87 -4.90 -12.65
N LYS A 106 1.01 -5.69 -11.57
CA LYS A 106 2.01 -5.55 -10.50
C LYS A 106 1.95 -4.23 -9.72
N LEU A 107 1.06 -3.34 -10.12
CA LEU A 107 0.85 -2.01 -9.55
C LEU A 107 -0.64 -1.64 -9.69
N LYS A 108 -1.25 -1.26 -8.58
CA LYS A 108 -2.59 -0.68 -8.54
C LYS A 108 -2.55 0.62 -7.75
N LEU A 109 -3.26 1.62 -8.26
CA LEU A 109 -3.46 2.90 -7.58
C LEU A 109 -4.93 3.00 -7.21
N TYR A 110 -5.19 3.18 -5.92
CA TYR A 110 -6.50 3.49 -5.38
C TYR A 110 -6.53 4.94 -4.92
N LYS A 111 -7.64 5.64 -5.20
CA LYS A 111 -7.88 6.99 -4.71
C LYS A 111 -8.67 6.92 -3.40
N ASN A 112 -8.34 7.80 -2.46
CA ASN A 112 -9.05 7.95 -1.18
C ASN A 112 -9.23 6.60 -0.48
N MET A 113 -8.14 5.88 -0.22
CA MET A 113 -8.11 4.51 0.29
C MET A 113 -7.36 4.43 1.62
N CYS A 114 -7.92 3.74 2.61
CA CYS A 114 -7.35 3.60 3.97
C CYS A 114 -6.98 4.94 4.65
N GLY A 115 -7.64 6.04 4.28
CA GLY A 115 -7.35 7.40 4.76
C GLY A 115 -6.32 8.18 3.93
N TYR A 116 -5.64 7.55 2.98
CA TYR A 116 -4.71 8.19 2.06
C TYR A 116 -5.43 8.74 0.83
N ASN A 117 -4.98 9.88 0.29
CA ASN A 117 -5.47 10.38 -0.99
C ASN A 117 -5.10 9.47 -2.15
N GLN A 118 -3.89 8.92 -2.11
CA GLN A 118 -3.34 8.02 -3.13
C GLN A 118 -2.75 6.80 -2.44
N TYR A 119 -3.17 5.61 -2.83
CA TYR A 119 -2.70 4.35 -2.25
C TYR A 119 -2.17 3.44 -3.36
N PHE A 120 -0.85 3.30 -3.42
CA PHE A 120 -0.15 2.42 -4.33
C PHE A 120 -0.01 1.04 -3.70
N LEU A 121 -0.68 0.06 -4.26
CA LEU A 121 -0.45 -1.36 -3.97
C LEU A 121 0.54 -1.90 -5.01
N LEU A 122 1.76 -2.20 -4.57
CA LEU A 122 2.88 -2.50 -5.45
C LEU A 122 3.49 -3.86 -5.12
N LYS A 123 3.73 -4.66 -6.16
CA LYS A 123 4.48 -5.91 -6.06
C LYS A 123 5.96 -5.60 -5.96
N ALA A 124 6.55 -5.92 -4.81
CA ALA A 124 7.94 -5.61 -4.46
C ALA A 124 8.83 -6.85 -4.34
N GLY A 125 8.31 -8.05 -4.59
CA GLY A 125 9.09 -9.29 -4.44
C GLY A 125 10.22 -9.43 -5.45
N ASN A 126 11.31 -10.10 -5.04
CA ASN A 126 12.46 -10.51 -5.84
C ASN A 126 13.01 -9.42 -6.79
N LYS A 127 12.58 -9.44 -8.05
CA LYS A 127 13.09 -8.61 -9.16
C LYS A 127 12.07 -7.62 -9.70
N ASP A 128 10.90 -7.52 -9.08
CA ASP A 128 9.84 -6.66 -9.61
C ASP A 128 10.20 -5.16 -9.47
N LEU A 129 10.99 -4.78 -8.46
CA LEU A 129 11.50 -3.43 -8.28
C LEU A 129 13.01 -3.31 -8.53
N ASP A 130 13.56 -4.23 -9.32
CA ASP A 130 14.97 -4.17 -9.68
C ASP A 130 15.25 -2.87 -10.47
N THR A 131 16.23 -2.12 -10.00
CA THR A 131 16.68 -0.86 -10.60
C THR A 131 17.95 -1.05 -11.43
N SER A 132 18.47 -2.28 -11.49
CA SER A 132 19.62 -2.60 -12.33
C SER A 132 19.31 -2.35 -13.80
N VAL A 133 20.29 -1.78 -14.49
CA VAL A 133 20.20 -1.53 -15.93
C VAL A 133 20.50 -2.84 -16.65
N GLU A 134 19.45 -3.60 -16.96
CA GLU A 134 19.59 -4.79 -17.80
C GLU A 134 20.04 -4.33 -19.20
N SER A 135 21.16 -4.86 -19.71
CA SER A 135 21.63 -4.71 -21.09
C SER A 135 20.90 -5.71 -21.99
N LEU A 136 20.62 -5.32 -23.24
CA LEU A 136 20.11 -6.26 -24.23
C LEU A 136 21.29 -6.99 -24.86
N GLU A 137 21.58 -8.19 -24.35
CA GLU A 137 22.61 -9.07 -24.91
C GLU A 137 21.97 -10.17 -25.75
N ILE A 138 22.44 -10.29 -26.99
CA ILE A 138 21.97 -11.28 -27.97
C ILE A 138 23.20 -11.98 -28.52
N ASP A 139 23.25 -13.30 -28.41
CA ASP A 139 24.32 -14.11 -29.01
C ASP A 139 24.30 -13.95 -30.53
N SER A 140 25.49 -13.80 -31.13
CA SER A 140 25.73 -13.84 -32.58
C SER A 140 25.08 -15.03 -33.30
N ASN A 141 24.96 -16.19 -32.65
CA ASN A 141 24.36 -17.40 -33.20
C ASN A 141 22.91 -17.61 -32.73
N ALA A 142 22.28 -16.60 -32.11
CA ALA A 142 20.91 -16.71 -31.63
C ALA A 142 19.92 -16.90 -32.79
N SER A 143 19.05 -17.90 -32.65
CA SER A 143 17.92 -18.09 -33.56
C SER A 143 16.95 -16.90 -33.49
N LYS A 144 16.15 -16.71 -34.55
CA LYS A 144 15.09 -15.69 -34.60
C LYS A 144 14.16 -15.74 -33.37
N ALA A 145 13.86 -16.94 -32.86
CA ALA A 145 13.04 -17.12 -31.67
C ALA A 145 13.71 -16.61 -30.39
N GLN A 146 15.01 -16.87 -30.23
CA GLN A 146 15.80 -16.39 -29.09
C GLN A 146 15.93 -14.86 -29.12
N ILE A 147 16.17 -14.28 -30.29
CA ILE A 147 16.20 -12.82 -30.48
C ILE A 147 14.87 -12.18 -30.05
N LYS A 148 13.74 -12.68 -30.58
CA LYS A 148 12.40 -12.17 -30.21
C LYS A 148 12.16 -12.26 -28.69
N LYS A 149 12.59 -13.35 -28.06
CA LYS A 149 12.45 -13.55 -26.61
C LYS A 149 13.30 -12.56 -25.81
N ALA A 150 14.55 -12.32 -26.23
CA ALA A 150 15.45 -11.36 -25.60
C ALA A 150 14.88 -9.93 -25.65
N PHE A 151 14.40 -9.49 -26.83
CA PHE A 151 13.74 -8.20 -27.00
C PHE A 151 12.48 -8.06 -26.13
N SER A 152 11.64 -9.09 -26.08
CA SER A 152 10.43 -9.09 -25.26
C SER A 152 10.76 -8.98 -23.76
N LYS A 153 11.77 -9.74 -23.30
CA LYS A 153 12.24 -9.68 -21.91
C LYS A 153 12.76 -8.29 -21.54
N TYR A 154 13.62 -7.72 -22.38
CA TYR A 154 14.17 -6.38 -22.17
C TYR A 154 13.10 -5.28 -22.15
N SER A 155 12.11 -5.36 -23.03
CA SER A 155 11.02 -4.38 -23.06
C SER A 155 10.12 -4.48 -21.82
N SER A 156 9.87 -5.71 -21.36
CA SER A 156 8.99 -5.98 -20.22
C SER A 156 9.64 -5.67 -18.86
N SER A 157 10.95 -5.84 -18.68
CA SER A 157 11.63 -5.54 -17.41
C SER A 157 11.50 -4.06 -17.00
N LYS A 158 11.44 -3.14 -17.98
CA LYS A 158 11.28 -1.69 -17.73
C LYS A 158 9.83 -1.22 -17.63
N LYS A 159 8.85 -2.07 -17.94
CA LYS A 159 7.43 -1.67 -18.05
C LYS A 159 6.85 -1.22 -16.71
N LEU A 160 7.16 -1.94 -15.62
CA LEU A 160 6.63 -1.63 -14.29
C LEU A 160 7.14 -0.27 -13.80
N ASN A 161 8.45 -0.02 -13.87
CA ASN A 161 9.06 1.25 -13.45
C ASN A 161 8.50 2.45 -14.24
N ARG A 162 8.29 2.30 -15.56
CA ARG A 162 7.61 3.34 -16.36
C ARG A 162 6.17 3.60 -15.89
N SER A 163 5.39 2.53 -15.69
CA SER A 163 4.00 2.63 -15.22
C SER A 163 3.92 3.28 -13.82
N LEU A 164 4.84 2.92 -12.92
CA LEU A 164 4.95 3.50 -11.58
C LEU A 164 5.24 5.00 -11.66
N ALA A 165 6.26 5.40 -12.42
CA ALA A 165 6.61 6.81 -12.60
C ALA A 165 5.44 7.62 -13.17
N THR A 166 4.75 7.12 -14.20
CA THR A 166 3.58 7.79 -14.77
C THR A 166 2.46 7.95 -13.75
N LYS A 167 2.09 6.89 -13.02
CA LYS A 167 1.00 6.97 -12.02
C LYS A 167 1.39 7.83 -10.82
N PHE A 168 2.66 7.84 -10.44
CA PHE A 168 3.17 8.71 -9.38
C PHE A 168 3.11 10.17 -9.79
N ALA A 169 3.54 10.52 -11.00
CA ALA A 169 3.41 11.88 -11.52
C ALA A 169 1.93 12.33 -11.54
N GLN A 170 1.02 11.44 -11.97
CA GLN A 170 -0.43 11.70 -11.95
C GLN A 170 -1.03 11.84 -10.54
N ALA A 171 -0.39 11.28 -9.53
CA ALA A 171 -0.85 11.32 -8.14
C ALA A 171 -0.39 12.60 -7.40
N ILE A 172 0.65 13.25 -7.91
CA ILE A 172 1.22 14.50 -7.36
C ILE A 172 0.72 15.73 -8.11
N ALA A 173 0.54 15.62 -9.44
CA ALA A 173 0.02 16.69 -10.29
C ALA A 173 -1.46 16.97 -10.00
#